data_AF-A0A967NA92-F1
#
_entry.id   AF-A0A967NA92-F1
#
_cell.length_a   1.000
_cell.length_b   1.000
_cell.length_c   1.000
_cell.angle_alpha   90.00
_cell.angle_beta   90.00
_cell.angle_gamma   90.00
#
_symmetry.space_group_name_H-M   'P 1'
#
loop_
_entity.id
_entity.type
_entity.pdbx_description
1 polymer ?
#
loop_
_entity_poly.entity_id
_entity_poly.type
_entity_poly.pdbx_seq_one_letter_code
_entity_poly.pdbx_strand_id
1 'polypeptide(L)'
;MRNIVEQQKIASLAALDVAAKNRRTVLRNHYLKAMRQTERGRSAEPVHKGPSGDLAAFVIPVDQHDPLTRDKMIEKLLLQGIEVRRADREFVHEGTVYGAGSYVVTMAQPKRGVIRWLLGRTFYPDNTYTRYRDGDPIRPYDM
;
A
#
# COMPACT_ATOMS: atom_id res chain seq x y z
N MET A 1 -26.28 -13.07 -25.04
CA MET A 1 -26.01 -12.88 -23.59
C MET A 1 -25.89 -14.19 -22.78
N ARG A 2 -26.62 -15.28 -23.11
CA ARG A 2 -26.58 -16.56 -22.35
C ARG A 2 -25.19 -17.23 -22.29
N ASN A 3 -24.42 -17.21 -23.38
CA ASN A 3 -23.06 -17.78 -23.42
C ASN A 3 -22.05 -17.06 -22.51
N ILE A 4 -22.15 -15.73 -22.37
CA ILE A 4 -21.22 -14.95 -21.55
C ILE A 4 -21.41 -15.30 -20.07
N VAL A 5 -22.65 -15.43 -19.63
CA VAL A 5 -22.98 -15.80 -18.24
C VAL A 5 -22.50 -17.22 -17.92
N GLU A 6 -22.71 -18.18 -18.82
CA GLU A 6 -22.22 -19.55 -18.63
C GLU A 6 -20.69 -19.62 -18.62
N GLN A 7 -20.02 -18.85 -19.50
CA GLN A 7 -18.56 -18.77 -19.49
C GLN A 7 -18.01 -18.19 -18.18
N GLN A 8 -18.66 -17.15 -17.62
CA GLN A 8 -18.30 -16.60 -16.31
C GLN A 8 -18.46 -17.63 -15.19
N LYS A 9 -19.57 -18.37 -15.17
CA LYS A 9 -19.79 -19.44 -14.16
C LYS A 9 -18.72 -20.52 -14.24
N ILE A 10 -18.42 -21.01 -15.45
CA ILE A 10 -17.40 -22.04 -15.67
C ILE A 10 -16.04 -21.52 -15.22
N ALA A 11 -15.66 -20.29 -15.56
CA ALA A 11 -14.40 -19.70 -15.13
C ALA A 11 -14.30 -19.59 -13.60
N SER A 12 -15.36 -19.14 -12.92
CA SER A 12 -15.39 -19.06 -11.46
C SER A 12 -15.29 -20.44 -10.80
N LEU A 13 -16.04 -21.43 -11.29
CA LEU A 13 -15.99 -22.80 -10.75
C LEU A 13 -14.62 -23.47 -11.00
N ALA A 14 -14.04 -23.27 -12.18
CA ALA A 14 -12.72 -23.79 -12.51
C ALA A 14 -11.63 -23.20 -11.58
N ALA A 15 -11.69 -21.89 -11.31
CA ALA A 15 -10.76 -21.25 -10.37
C ALA A 15 -10.88 -21.83 -8.95
N LEU A 16 -12.11 -22.07 -8.48
CA LEU A 16 -12.38 -22.68 -7.17
C LEU A 16 -11.87 -24.13 -7.10
N ASP A 17 -12.12 -24.93 -8.15
CA ASP A 17 -11.67 -26.33 -8.22
C ASP A 17 -10.14 -26.44 -8.21
N VAL A 18 -9.45 -25.60 -9.00
CA VAL A 18 -7.99 -25.53 -9.01
C VAL A 18 -7.45 -25.12 -7.64
N ALA A 19 -8.06 -24.13 -6.97
CA ALA A 19 -7.65 -23.72 -5.63
C ALA A 19 -7.88 -24.83 -4.58
N ALA A 20 -9.01 -25.54 -4.63
CA ALA A 20 -9.33 -26.65 -3.72
C ALA A 20 -8.36 -27.82 -3.87
N LYS A 21 -8.05 -28.21 -5.12
CA LYS A 21 -7.07 -29.25 -5.44
C LYS A 21 -5.66 -28.86 -4.99
N ASN A 22 -5.30 -27.59 -5.09
CA ASN A 22 -3.96 -27.06 -4.75
C ASN A 22 -3.91 -26.35 -3.38
N ARG A 23 -4.86 -26.60 -2.48
CA ARG A 23 -5.03 -25.85 -1.21
C ARG A 23 -3.75 -25.71 -0.38
N ARG A 24 -2.93 -26.77 -0.30
CA ARG A 24 -1.66 -26.76 0.44
C ARG A 24 -0.67 -25.76 -0.15
N THR A 25 -0.54 -25.75 -1.47
CA THR A 25 0.33 -24.82 -2.20
C THR A 25 -0.15 -23.39 -2.05
N VAL A 26 -1.45 -23.15 -2.21
CA VAL A 26 -2.06 -21.82 -2.03
C VAL A 26 -1.78 -21.29 -0.62
N LEU A 27 -2.15 -22.04 0.42
CA LEU A 27 -1.96 -21.62 1.82
C LEU A 27 -0.48 -21.38 2.15
N ARG A 28 0.41 -22.30 1.74
CA ARG A 28 1.86 -22.14 1.95
C ARG A 28 2.40 -20.90 1.26
N ASN A 29 2.01 -20.63 0.02
CA ASN A 29 2.48 -19.47 -0.72
C ASN A 29 1.96 -18.16 -0.11
N HIS A 30 0.70 -18.13 0.33
CA HIS A 30 0.14 -16.97 1.04
C HIS A 30 0.90 -16.70 2.36
N TYR A 31 1.16 -17.74 3.14
CA TYR A 31 1.95 -17.64 4.37
C TYR A 31 3.37 -17.12 4.11
N LEU A 32 4.09 -17.76 3.17
CA LEU A 32 5.45 -17.35 2.82
C LEU A 32 5.51 -15.92 2.27
N LYS A 33 4.51 -15.52 1.47
CA LYS A 33 4.39 -14.13 1.00
C LYS A 33 4.22 -13.18 2.18
N ALA A 34 3.31 -13.48 3.11
CA ALA A 34 3.06 -12.64 4.29
C ALA A 34 4.31 -12.50 5.17
N MET A 35 5.01 -13.60 5.45
CA MET A 35 6.25 -13.60 6.24
C MET A 35 7.34 -12.76 5.57
N ARG A 36 7.63 -13.00 4.29
CA ARG A 36 8.64 -12.25 3.55
C ARG A 36 8.32 -10.75 3.48
N GLN A 37 7.06 -10.37 3.31
CA GLN A 37 6.68 -8.96 3.30
C GLN A 37 6.90 -8.30 4.67
N THR A 38 6.59 -9.02 5.75
CA THR A 38 6.83 -8.57 7.13
C THR A 38 8.32 -8.40 7.41
N GLU A 39 9.15 -9.38 7.06
CA GLU A 39 10.61 -9.34 7.21
C GLU A 39 11.23 -8.19 6.42
N ARG A 40 10.86 -8.02 5.15
CA ARG A 40 11.36 -6.92 4.33
C ARG A 40 10.94 -5.56 4.86
N GLY A 41 9.71 -5.45 5.37
CA GLY A 41 9.24 -4.23 6.05
C GLY A 41 10.02 -3.92 7.32
N ARG A 42 10.43 -4.96 8.07
CA ARG A 42 11.29 -4.82 9.26
C ARG A 42 12.70 -4.36 8.91
N SER A 43 13.26 -4.84 7.80
CA SER A 43 14.54 -4.39 7.27
C SER A 43 14.46 -3.08 6.48
N ALA A 44 13.29 -2.41 6.46
CA ALA A 44 13.01 -1.19 5.72
C ALA A 44 13.30 -1.29 4.20
N GLU A 45 13.31 -2.49 3.63
CA GLU A 45 13.68 -2.73 2.23
C GLU A 45 12.71 -2.02 1.28
N PRO A 46 13.23 -1.22 0.32
CA PRO A 46 12.40 -0.48 -0.63
C PRO A 46 11.38 -1.37 -1.34
N VAL A 47 10.13 -0.90 -1.45
CA VAL A 47 9.07 -1.64 -2.16
C VAL A 47 9.27 -1.60 -3.67
N HIS A 48 9.92 -0.55 -4.19
CA HIS A 48 10.20 -0.33 -5.61
C HIS A 48 11.49 0.46 -5.79
N LYS A 49 12.15 0.31 -6.94
CA LYS A 49 13.29 1.17 -7.34
C LYS A 49 12.77 2.58 -7.59
N GLY A 50 12.88 3.45 -6.59
CA GLY A 50 12.51 4.86 -6.65
C GLY A 50 13.21 5.62 -5.51
N PRO A 51 13.04 6.95 -5.43
CA PRO A 51 13.73 7.77 -4.42
C PRO A 51 13.24 7.52 -2.98
N SER A 52 12.25 6.66 -2.80
CA SER A 52 11.87 6.15 -1.49
C SER A 52 12.95 5.18 -1.02
N GLY A 53 13.93 5.71 -0.28
CA GLY A 53 14.93 4.91 0.42
C GLY A 53 14.31 4.02 1.48
N ASP A 54 15.08 3.71 2.51
CA ASP A 54 14.66 2.81 3.58
C ASP A 54 13.42 3.38 4.31
N LEU A 55 12.29 2.69 4.21
CA LEU A 55 11.01 3.13 4.78
C LEU A 55 10.48 2.10 5.78
N ALA A 56 10.62 2.42 7.06
CA ALA A 56 10.20 1.54 8.15
C ALA A 56 8.74 1.76 8.59
N ALA A 57 8.23 2.99 8.51
CA ALA A 57 6.88 3.34 8.93
C ALA A 57 6.42 4.67 8.32
N PHE A 58 5.10 4.88 8.34
CA PHE A 58 4.48 6.19 8.15
C PHE A 58 4.02 6.72 9.50
N VAL A 59 4.24 8.02 9.74
CA VAL A 59 3.68 8.72 10.91
C VAL A 59 2.65 9.73 10.43
N ILE A 60 1.46 9.69 11.02
CA ILE A 60 0.34 10.57 10.72
C ILE A 60 0.14 11.44 11.97
N PRO A 61 0.50 12.73 11.93
CA PRO A 61 0.38 13.63 13.06
C PRO A 61 -1.04 13.70 13.60
N VAL A 62 -1.17 13.90 14.91
CA VAL A 62 -2.45 14.23 15.53
C VAL A 62 -2.96 15.61 15.12
N ASP A 63 -2.05 16.57 14.91
CA ASP A 63 -2.38 17.92 14.49
C ASP A 63 -2.42 18.00 12.95
N GLN A 64 -3.60 17.79 12.39
CA GLN A 64 -3.89 17.85 10.96
C GLN A 64 -4.97 18.89 10.73
N HIS A 65 -4.87 19.64 9.62
CA HIS A 65 -5.85 20.66 9.24
C HIS A 65 -7.29 20.14 9.19
N ASP A 66 -7.48 18.86 8.84
CA ASP A 66 -8.77 18.17 8.84
C ASP A 66 -8.69 16.87 9.65
N PRO A 67 -9.02 16.91 10.96
CA PRO A 67 -8.96 15.74 11.83
C PRO A 67 -10.02 14.69 11.50
N LEU A 68 -11.18 15.06 10.94
CA LEU A 68 -12.23 14.11 10.59
C LEU A 68 -11.83 13.26 9.37
N THR A 69 -11.20 13.88 8.37
CA THR A 69 -10.67 13.16 7.21
C THR A 69 -9.51 12.25 7.61
N ARG A 70 -8.64 12.69 8.54
CA ARG A 70 -7.62 11.82 9.15
C ARG A 70 -8.26 10.59 9.78
N ASP A 71 -9.26 10.76 10.64
CA ASP A 71 -9.88 9.64 11.35
C ASP A 71 -10.58 8.66 10.41
N LYS A 72 -11.26 9.20 9.39
CA LYS A 72 -11.84 8.38 8.32
C LYS A 72 -10.76 7.59 7.57
N MET A 73 -9.61 8.20 7.25
CA MET A 73 -8.49 7.50 6.62
C MET A 73 -7.98 6.36 7.51
N ILE A 74 -7.76 6.61 8.81
CA ILE A 74 -7.33 5.57 9.77
C ILE A 74 -8.35 4.43 9.84
N GLU A 75 -9.64 4.74 9.90
CA GLU A 75 -10.72 3.74 9.87
C GLU A 75 -10.64 2.88 8.61
N LYS A 76 -10.42 3.48 7.43
CA LYS A 76 -10.27 2.71 6.18
C LYS A 76 -9.04 1.81 6.18
N LEU A 77 -7.91 2.24 6.76
CA LEU A 77 -6.73 1.38 6.91
C LEU A 77 -7.04 0.17 7.82
N LEU A 78 -7.69 0.41 8.96
CA LEU A 78 -8.08 -0.66 9.90
C LEU A 78 -9.09 -1.63 9.29
N LEU A 79 -10.09 -1.15 8.55
CA LEU A 79 -11.05 -1.98 7.82
C LEU A 79 -10.38 -2.83 6.73
N GLN A 80 -9.31 -2.33 6.13
CA GLN A 80 -8.47 -3.11 5.24
C GLN A 80 -7.51 -4.05 5.98
N GLY A 81 -7.57 -4.16 7.31
CA GLY A 81 -6.70 -5.02 8.11
C GLY A 81 -5.24 -4.58 8.11
N ILE A 82 -4.98 -3.28 7.97
CA ILE A 82 -3.66 -2.69 8.16
C ILE A 82 -3.52 -2.33 9.64
N GLU A 83 -2.45 -2.78 10.27
CA GLU A 83 -2.14 -2.44 11.66
C GLU A 83 -1.72 -0.97 11.75
N VAL A 84 -2.41 -0.22 12.60
CA VAL A 84 -2.12 1.17 12.94
C VAL A 84 -1.96 1.26 14.46
N ARG A 85 -0.86 1.84 14.92
CA ARG A 85 -0.61 2.10 16.35
C ARG A 85 -0.83 3.56 16.64
N ARG A 86 -1.29 3.87 17.85
CA ARG A 86 -1.40 5.26 18.33
C ARG A 86 -0.30 5.52 19.35
N ALA A 87 0.43 6.61 19.18
CA ALA A 87 1.47 7.02 20.10
C ALA A 87 0.85 7.46 21.43
N ASP A 88 1.34 6.91 22.53
CA ASP A 88 0.92 7.23 23.90
C ASP A 88 1.51 8.55 24.39
N ARG A 89 2.69 8.92 23.89
CA ARG A 89 3.42 10.14 24.21
C ARG A 89 3.92 10.84 22.96
N GLU A 90 4.27 12.11 23.13
CA GLU A 90 4.98 12.87 22.12
C GLU A 90 6.35 12.25 21.83
N PHE A 91 6.77 12.31 20.57
CA PHE A 91 8.12 11.92 20.15
C PHE A 91 8.62 12.80 19.01
N VAL A 92 9.93 12.84 18.84
CA VAL A 92 10.60 13.57 17.76
C VAL A 92 11.20 12.58 16.78
N HIS A 93 10.96 12.79 15.49
CA HIS A 93 11.58 12.01 14.42
C HIS A 93 11.92 12.94 13.25
N GLU A 94 13.15 12.85 12.75
CA GLU A 94 13.67 13.71 11.67
C GLU A 94 13.41 15.22 11.88
N GLY A 95 13.58 15.68 13.11
CA GLY A 95 13.36 17.10 13.48
C GLY A 95 11.89 17.53 13.53
N THR A 96 10.95 16.62 13.30
CA THR A 96 9.51 16.87 13.42
C THR A 96 8.97 16.34 14.74
N VAL A 97 8.21 17.17 15.45
CA VAL A 97 7.53 16.81 16.71
C VAL A 97 6.18 16.18 16.37
N TYR A 98 5.95 14.97 16.85
CA TYR A 98 4.67 14.26 16.72
C TYR A 98 4.03 14.17 18.10
N GLY A 99 2.96 14.95 18.32
CA GLY A 99 2.25 14.98 19.59
C GLY A 99 1.66 13.63 19.98
N ALA A 100 1.37 13.46 21.27
CA ALA A 100 0.66 12.30 21.79
C ALA A 100 -0.65 12.08 21.02
N GLY A 101 -0.96 10.83 20.70
CA GLY A 101 -2.13 10.48 19.90
C GLY A 101 -1.88 10.43 18.38
N SER A 102 -0.67 10.75 17.90
CA SER A 102 -0.29 10.55 16.49
C SER A 102 -0.35 9.06 16.11
N TYR A 103 -0.64 8.76 14.86
CA TYR A 103 -0.76 7.37 14.38
C TYR A 103 0.52 6.93 13.66
N VAL A 104 0.92 5.68 13.88
CA VAL A 104 2.10 5.05 13.28
C VAL A 104 1.66 3.80 12.53
N VAL A 105 1.93 3.77 11.23
CA VAL A 105 1.66 2.64 10.34
C VAL A 105 2.99 2.00 9.98
N THR A 106 3.32 0.88 10.64
CA THR A 106 4.58 0.17 10.37
C THR A 106 4.55 -0.55 9.01
N MET A 107 5.69 -0.60 8.33
CA MET A 107 5.85 -1.39 7.11
C MET A 107 6.10 -2.88 7.41
N ALA A 108 6.40 -3.24 8.66
CA ALA A 108 6.65 -4.62 9.11
C ALA A 108 5.34 -5.42 9.27
N GLN A 109 4.55 -5.50 8.21
CA GLN A 109 3.31 -6.26 8.15
C GLN A 109 3.07 -6.81 6.72
N PRO A 110 2.24 -7.86 6.55
CA PRO A 110 2.04 -8.52 5.25
C PRO A 110 1.59 -7.60 4.10
N LYS A 111 0.93 -6.48 4.44
CA LYS A 111 0.33 -5.52 3.50
C LYS A 111 1.23 -4.34 3.12
N ARG A 112 2.55 -4.41 3.38
CA ARG A 112 3.51 -3.33 3.09
C ARG A 112 3.36 -2.69 1.69
N GLY A 113 3.11 -3.51 0.66
CA GLY A 113 2.94 -3.01 -0.71
C GLY A 113 1.73 -2.09 -0.87
N VAL A 114 0.61 -2.43 -0.23
CA VAL A 114 -0.62 -1.61 -0.24
C VAL A 114 -0.41 -0.32 0.56
N ILE A 115 0.22 -0.43 1.74
CA ILE A 115 0.53 0.74 2.60
C ILE A 115 1.39 1.74 1.84
N ARG A 116 2.47 1.28 1.18
CA ARG A 116 3.32 2.14 0.35
C ARG A 116 2.55 2.82 -0.77
N TRP A 117 1.60 2.12 -1.39
CA TRP A 117 0.84 2.65 -2.51
C TRP A 117 -0.20 3.69 -2.07
N LEU A 118 -0.83 3.47 -0.91
CA LEU A 118 -1.85 4.39 -0.37
C LEU A 118 -1.26 5.64 0.28
N LEU A 119 -0.16 5.49 1.04
CA LEU A 119 0.38 6.56 1.88
C LEU A 119 1.65 7.20 1.30
N GLY A 120 2.39 6.48 0.47
CA GLY A 120 3.65 6.98 -0.07
C GLY A 120 3.44 7.81 -1.33
N ARG A 121 4.29 8.82 -1.51
CA ARG A 121 4.29 9.66 -2.72
C ARG A 121 4.61 8.83 -3.97
N THR A 122 3.78 8.95 -5.00
CA THR A 122 4.03 8.33 -6.30
C THR A 122 4.79 9.31 -7.18
N PHE A 123 5.95 8.89 -7.70
CA PHE A 123 6.73 9.66 -8.65
C PHE A 123 6.47 9.08 -10.05
N TYR A 124 5.85 9.88 -10.91
CA TYR A 124 5.67 9.51 -12.31
C TYR A 124 6.97 9.77 -13.06
N PRO A 125 7.39 8.86 -13.95
CA PRO A 125 8.61 9.03 -14.73
C PRO A 125 8.48 10.30 -15.57
N ASP A 126 9.49 11.14 -15.49
CA ASP A 126 9.62 12.34 -16.30
C ASP A 126 10.76 12.13 -17.30
N ASN A 127 10.41 11.77 -18.53
CA ASN A 127 11.35 11.36 -19.57
C ASN A 127 10.89 11.80 -20.97
N THR A 128 11.60 11.34 -22.01
CA THR A 128 11.32 11.67 -23.41
C THR A 128 9.94 11.25 -23.92
N TYR A 129 9.22 10.38 -23.21
CA TYR A 129 7.84 9.98 -23.55
C TYR A 129 6.78 10.85 -22.86
N THR A 130 7.17 11.66 -21.87
CA THR A 130 6.29 12.58 -21.14
C THR A 130 6.58 14.05 -21.44
N ARG A 131 7.60 14.32 -22.26
CA ARG A 131 8.01 15.66 -22.70
C ARG A 131 8.19 15.72 -24.22
N TYR A 132 7.84 16.85 -24.81
CA TYR A 132 8.21 17.18 -26.19
C TYR A 132 9.73 17.31 -26.31
N ARG A 133 10.23 17.30 -27.55
CA ARG A 133 11.67 17.49 -27.82
C ARG A 133 12.22 18.79 -27.23
N ASP A 134 11.38 19.81 -27.12
CA ASP A 134 11.72 21.13 -26.58
C ASP A 134 11.68 21.18 -25.04
N GLY A 135 11.36 20.06 -24.39
CA GLY A 135 11.36 19.90 -22.94
C GLY A 135 10.00 20.19 -22.27
N ASP A 136 9.02 20.73 -22.99
CA ASP A 136 7.70 20.97 -22.43
C ASP A 136 6.96 19.66 -22.10
N PRO A 137 6.28 19.56 -20.94
CA PRO A 137 5.45 18.40 -20.62
C PRO A 137 4.38 18.17 -21.69
N ILE A 138 4.26 16.93 -22.15
CA ILE A 138 3.15 16.52 -23.01
C ILE A 138 1.89 16.59 -22.18
N ARG A 139 0.90 17.36 -22.64
CA ARG A 139 -0.40 17.39 -21.99
C ARG A 139 -1.00 15.98 -22.02
N PRO A 140 -1.47 15.43 -20.89
CA PRO A 140 -2.18 14.18 -20.91
C PRO A 140 -3.32 14.26 -21.93
N TYR A 141 -3.46 13.24 -22.77
CA TYR A 141 -4.69 13.08 -23.53
C TYR A 141 -5.77 12.69 -22.52
N ASP A 142 -6.45 13.71 -22.01
CA ASP A 142 -7.76 13.68 -21.34
C ASP A 142 -8.08 15.10 -20.83
N MET A 143 -8.78 15.88 -21.67
CA MET A 143 -9.75 16.88 -21.24
C MET A 143 -10.80 17.10 -22.32
#